data_AF-A0AA95LFB5-F1
#
_entry.id   AF-A0AA95LFB5-F1
#
_cell.length_a   1.000
_cell.length_b   1.000
_cell.length_c   1.000
_cell.angle_alpha   90.00
_cell.angle_beta   90.00
_cell.angle_gamma   90.00
#
_symmetry.space_group_name_H-M   'P 1'
#
loop_
_entity.id
_entity.type
_entity.pdbx_description
1 polymer ?
#
loop_
_entity_poly.entity_id
_entity_poly.type
_entity_poly.pdbx_seq_one_letter_code
_entity_poly.pdbx_strand_id
1 'polypeptide(L)' 'MIVSVPKTVRKLYFMIMFVALSYLLYSAMSWIGEWISPIENYGIPEGTAVRAFDHADRGDDGLDTRQRLRFYYWYGE' A
#
# COMPACT_ATOMS: atom_id res chain seq x y z
N MET A 1 -33.44 -31.13 25.28
CA MET A 1 -32.95 -31.06 23.89
C MET A 1 -31.58 -30.41 23.93
N ILE A 2 -30.50 -31.19 23.85
CA ILE A 2 -29.14 -30.64 23.84
C ILE A 2 -28.89 -30.12 22.43
N VAL A 3 -29.02 -28.81 22.25
CA VAL A 3 -28.76 -28.17 20.96
C VAL A 3 -27.25 -28.16 20.78
N SER A 4 -26.73 -29.15 20.04
CA SER A 4 -25.34 -29.17 19.61
C SER A 4 -25.13 -27.98 18.67
N VAL A 5 -24.65 -26.85 19.22
CA VAL A 5 -24.28 -25.69 18.41
C VAL A 5 -23.28 -26.17 17.35
N PRO A 6 -23.64 -26.14 16.06
CA PRO A 6 -22.75 -26.60 15.01
C PRO A 6 -21.46 -25.80 15.10
N LYS A 7 -20.29 -26.44 14.98
CA LYS A 7 -19.00 -25.73 14.92
C LYS A 7 -19.01 -24.60 13.87
N THR A 8 -19.85 -24.73 12.84
CA THR A 8 -20.16 -23.74 11.81
C THR A 8 -20.79 -22.47 12.36
N VAL A 9 -21.70 -22.55 13.32
CA VAL A 9 -22.37 -21.37 13.92
C VAL A 9 -21.36 -20.53 14.72
N ARG A 10 -20.42 -21.19 15.41
CA ARG A 10 -19.32 -20.47 16.09
C ARG A 10 -18.45 -19.72 15.10
N LYS A 11 -18.10 -20.32 13.95
CA LYS A 11 -17.34 -19.63 12.88
C LYS A 11 -18.14 -18.46 12.29
N LEU A 12 -19.43 -18.66 12.04
CA LEU A 12 -20.31 -17.61 11.51
C LEU A 12 -20.40 -16.43 12.46
N TYR A 13 -20.52 -16.68 13.77
CA TYR A 13 -20.52 -15.64 14.80
C TYR A 13 -19.25 -14.79 14.76
N PHE A 14 -18.06 -15.43 14.68
CA PHE A 14 -16.81 -14.68 14.57
C PHE A 14 -16.71 -13.89 13.27
N MET A 15 -17.23 -14.43 12.16
CA MET A 15 -17.23 -13.74 10.87
C MET A 15 -18.13 -12.49 10.90
N ILE A 16 -19.34 -12.62 11.47
CA ILE A 16 -20.26 -11.49 11.67
C ILE A 16 -19.65 -10.46 12.62
N MET A 17 -19.03 -10.90 13.71
CA MET A 17 -18.39 -9.99 14.67
C MET A 17 -17.22 -9.24 14.06
N PHE A 18 -16.43 -9.90 13.19
CA PHE A 18 -15.36 -9.25 12.45
C PHE A 18 -15.91 -8.17 11.50
N VAL A 19 -16.94 -8.48 10.71
CA VAL A 19 -17.57 -7.52 9.80
C VAL A 19 -18.16 -6.33 10.57
N ALA A 20 -18.83 -6.59 11.69
CA ALA A 20 -19.37 -5.55 12.56
C ALA A 20 -18.27 -4.64 13.12
N LEU A 21 -17.14 -5.23 13.54
CA LEU A 21 -16.00 -4.46 14.04
C LEU A 21 -15.34 -3.62 12.94
N SER A 22 -15.17 -4.17 11.74
CA SER A 22 -14.66 -3.42 10.58
C SER A 22 -15.56 -2.24 10.23
N TYR A 23 -16.88 -2.43 10.27
CA TYR A 23 -17.84 -1.37 10.01
C TYR A 23 -17.77 -0.27 11.08
N LEU A 24 -17.67 -0.66 12.36
CA LEU A 24 -17.46 0.28 13.47
C LEU A 24 -16.19 1.10 13.29
N LEU A 25 -15.08 0.45 12.93
CA LEU A 25 -13.81 1.12 12.71
C LEU A 25 -13.88 2.08 11.53
N TYR A 26 -14.48 1.65 10.42
CA TYR A 26 -14.71 2.51 9.25
C TYR A 26 -15.54 3.74 9.62
N SER A 27 -16.64 3.56 10.35
CA SER A 27 -17.49 4.67 10.78
C SER A 27 -16.74 5.62 11.72
N ALA A 28 -15.93 5.11 12.64
CA ALA A 28 -15.11 5.92 13.52
C ALA A 28 -14.06 6.74 12.73
N MET A 29 -13.39 6.11 11.76
CA MET A 29 -12.45 6.80 10.87
C MET A 29 -13.15 7.83 9.99
N SER A 30 -14.36 7.55 9.50
CA SER A 30 -15.17 8.51 8.72
C SER A 30 -15.53 9.74 9.56
N TRP A 31 -15.98 9.54 10.80
CA TRP A 31 -16.27 10.63 11.72
C TRP A 31 -15.03 11.48 12.01
N ILE A 32 -13.88 10.84 12.24
CA ILE A 32 -12.61 11.53 12.45
C ILE A 32 -12.17 12.27 11.18
N GLY A 33 -12.37 11.67 10.00
CA GLY A 33 -12.05 12.27 8.71
C GLY A 33 -12.90 13.50 8.40
N GLU A 34 -14.20 13.44 8.68
CA GLU A 34 -15.11 14.60 8.60
C GLU A 34 -14.71 15.70 9.59
N TRP A 35 -14.18 15.33 10.75
CA TRP A 35 -13.68 16.29 11.74
C TRP A 35 -12.36 16.95 11.32
N ILE A 36 -11.48 16.19 10.64
CA ILE A 36 -10.16 16.65 10.18
C ILE A 36 -10.22 17.43 8.88
N SER A 37 -11.18 17.13 8.00
CA SER A 37 -11.28 17.77 6.68
C SER A 37 -12.58 18.58 6.58
N PRO A 38 -12.58 19.84 7.06
CA PRO A 38 -13.63 20.76 6.75
C PRO A 38 -13.48 21.16 5.27
N ILE A 39 -14.08 20.41 4.36
CA ILE A 39 -14.42 20.82 2.99
C ILE A 39 -13.29 21.65 2.33
N GLU A 40 -12.08 21.10 2.24
CA GLU A 40 -11.16 21.56 1.21
C GLU A 40 -11.34 20.60 0.06
N ASN A 41 -11.99 21.10 -1.00
CA ASN A 41 -12.01 20.49 -2.31
C ASN A 41 -10.66 19.81 -2.54
N TYR A 42 -10.68 18.50 -2.71
CA TYR A 42 -9.53 17.73 -3.17
C TYR A 42 -9.20 18.27 -4.56
N GLY A 43 -8.44 19.36 -4.58
CA GLY A 43 -7.71 19.82 -5.74
C GLY A 43 -6.97 18.60 -6.24
N ILE A 44 -7.22 18.27 -7.50
CA ILE A 44 -6.52 17.30 -8.31
C ILE A 44 -5.11 17.11 -7.74
N PRO A 45 -4.67 15.89 -7.38
CA PRO A 45 -3.36 15.71 -6.79
C PRO A 45 -2.33 16.14 -7.84
N GLU A 46 -1.82 17.37 -7.72
CA GLU A 46 -0.76 17.91 -8.60
C GLU A 46 0.59 17.19 -8.37
N GLY A 47 0.64 16.26 -7.43
CA GLY A 47 1.72 15.30 -7.32
C GLY A 47 1.57 14.22 -8.39
N THR A 48 2.11 14.48 -9.58
CA THR A 48 2.62 13.39 -10.43
C THR A 48 3.38 12.45 -9.50
N ALA A 49 2.97 11.18 -9.42
CA ALA A 49 3.77 10.17 -8.73
C ALA A 49 5.09 10.09 -9.50
N VAL A 50 6.06 10.91 -9.09
CA VAL A 50 7.39 10.93 -9.68
C VAL A 50 7.94 9.55 -9.38
N ARG A 51 7.92 8.71 -10.42
CA ARG A 51 8.58 7.43 -10.42
C ARG A 51 10.04 7.77 -10.11
N ALA A 52 10.53 7.44 -8.91
CA ALA A 52 11.92 7.66 -8.50
C ALA A 52 12.94 6.79 -9.29
N PHE A 53 12.53 6.36 -10.49
CA PHE A 53 13.30 5.68 -11.51
C PHE A 53 13.00 6.36 -12.84
N ASP A 54 13.02 7.70 -12.84
CA ASP A 54 13.27 8.40 -14.08
C ASP A 54 14.69 8.02 -14.51
N HIS A 55 14.83 7.71 -15.78
CA HIS A 55 16.00 7.05 -16.33
C HIS A 55 17.25 7.80 -15.88
N ALA A 56 18.07 7.17 -15.03
CA ALA A 56 19.49 7.51 -14.99
C ALA A 56 19.90 7.50 -16.46
N ASP A 57 20.21 8.68 -16.99
CA ASP A 57 20.75 8.87 -18.31
C ASP A 57 21.69 7.70 -18.52
N ARG A 58 21.30 6.77 -19.40
CA ARG A 58 22.28 5.92 -20.06
C ARG A 58 23.03 6.88 -20.93
N GLY A 59 23.93 7.64 -20.29
CA GLY A 59 25.03 8.28 -20.92
C GLY A 59 25.60 7.21 -21.82
N ASP A 60 25.52 7.51 -23.10
CA ASP A 60 26.25 6.89 -24.17
C ASP A 60 27.75 7.13 -23.94
N ASP A 61 28.26 6.66 -22.80
CA ASP A 61 29.67 6.38 -22.64
C ASP A 61 29.83 5.07 -23.39
N GLY A 62 30.35 5.15 -24.63
CA GLY A 62 30.57 4.05 -25.58
C GLY A 62 31.50 2.92 -25.09
N LEU A 63 31.40 2.57 -23.81
CA LEU A 63 32.04 1.50 -23.11
C LEU A 63 31.17 0.26 -23.25
N ASP A 64 31.73 -0.74 -23.92
CA ASP A 64 31.17 -2.08 -24.01
C ASP A 64 30.76 -2.60 -22.61
N THR A 65 29.65 -3.34 -22.55
CA THR A 65 29.03 -3.82 -21.29
C THR A 65 30.05 -4.58 -20.42
N ARG A 66 31.03 -5.23 -21.06
CA ARG A 66 32.13 -5.94 -20.41
C ARG A 66 33.11 -5.01 -19.67
N GLN A 67 33.41 -3.83 -20.22
CA GLN A 67 34.30 -2.87 -19.57
C GLN A 67 33.65 -2.31 -18.31
N ARG A 68 32.33 -2.06 -18.34
CA ARG A 68 31.58 -1.63 -17.15
C ARG A 68 31.59 -2.69 -16.05
N LEU A 69 31.40 -3.96 -16.38
CA LEU A 69 31.53 -5.05 -15.39
C LEU A 69 32.93 -5.14 -14.77
N ARG A 70 33.98 -4.94 -15.58
CA ARG A 70 35.35 -4.93 -15.08
C ARG A 70 35.58 -3.78 -14.10
N PHE A 71 35.10 -2.58 -14.40
CA PHE A 71 35.25 -1.44 -13.50
C PHE A 71 34.50 -1.64 -12.18
N TYR A 72 33.27 -2.16 -12.22
CA TYR A 72 32.51 -2.53 -11.01
C TYR A 72 33.33 -3.45 -10.10
N TYR A 73 33.89 -4.53 -10.67
CA TYR A 73 34.68 -5.49 -9.89
C TYR A 73 36.02 -4.96 -9.38
N TRP A 74 36.58 -3.95 -10.04
CA TRP A 74 37.92 -3.46 -9.71
C TRP A 74 37.91 -2.24 -8.79
N TYR A 75 36.99 -1.30 -9.01
CA TYR A 75 36.86 -0.08 -8.21
C TYR A 75 35.84 -0.20 -7.08
N GLY A 76 34.94 -1.19 -7.12
CA GLY A 76 34.11 -1.57 -5.98
C GLY A 76 33.04 -0.56 -5.57
N GLU A 77 32.40 0.11 -6.54
CA GLU A 77 31.13 0.83 -6.30
C GLU A 77 29.94 -0.13 -6.36
#